data_AF-A0A6J2X6D0-F1
#
_entry.id   AF-A0A6J2X6D0-F1
#
_cell.length_a   1.000
_cell.length_b   1.000
_cell.length_c   1.000
_cell.angle_alpha   90.00
_cell.angle_beta   90.00
_cell.angle_gamma   90.00
#
_symmetry.space_group_name_H-M   'P 1'
#
loop_
_entity.id
_entity.type
_entity.pdbx_description
1 polymer ?
#
loop_
_entity_poly.entity_id
_entity_poly.type
_entity_poly.pdbx_seq_one_letter_code
_entity_poly.pdbx_strand_id
1 'polypeptide(L)'
;MDFWRRAAGKSKPDRVRNERIQNFMGVKHRKSEDIKINQLKWYGHVQRMEESRIPKKILNWTPQGKRKRGRPRWSWRGGIDGDIRTGGIDENLWTDRDQWKLEIKRRRRTL
;
A
#
# COMPACT_ATOMS: atom_id res chain seq x y z
N MET A 1 9.67 8.43 -10.87
CA MET A 1 9.82 8.12 -12.31
C MET A 1 10.92 8.91 -12.99
N ASP A 2 11.20 10.14 -12.56
CA ASP A 2 12.20 10.98 -13.22
C ASP A 2 13.62 10.38 -13.26
N PHE A 3 14.06 9.77 -12.15
CA PHE A 3 15.32 9.01 -12.10
C PHE A 3 15.44 7.97 -13.22
N TRP A 4 14.46 7.08 -13.34
CA TRP A 4 14.42 6.02 -14.36
C TRP A 4 14.36 6.57 -15.78
N ARG A 5 13.70 7.73 -15.97
CA ARG A 5 13.64 8.42 -17.26
C ARG A 5 15.02 8.92 -17.69
N ARG A 6 15.74 9.60 -16.79
CA ARG A 6 17.12 10.06 -17.07
C ARG A 6 18.07 8.88 -17.31
N ALA A 7 17.99 7.83 -16.50
CA ALA A 7 18.80 6.63 -16.69
C ALA A 7 18.54 5.93 -18.04
N ALA A 8 17.29 5.96 -18.52
CA ALA A 8 16.92 5.44 -19.84
C ALA A 8 17.14 6.44 -20.99
N GLY A 9 17.71 7.62 -20.73
CA GLY A 9 17.90 8.68 -21.72
C GLY A 9 16.60 9.25 -22.30
N LYS A 10 15.48 9.16 -21.54
CA LYS A 10 14.16 9.63 -21.97
C LYS A 10 13.73 10.90 -21.24
N SER A 11 13.25 11.86 -22.01
CA SER A 11 12.72 13.14 -21.55
C SER A 11 11.19 13.10 -21.41
N LYS A 12 10.58 14.18 -20.87
CA LYS A 12 9.12 14.34 -20.88
C LYS A 12 8.56 14.56 -22.30
N PRO A 13 9.18 15.38 -23.17
CA PRO A 13 8.79 15.54 -24.58
C PRO A 13 8.66 14.24 -25.38
N ASP A 14 9.45 13.21 -25.06
CA ASP A 14 9.40 11.92 -25.77
C ASP A 14 8.05 11.20 -25.63
N ARG A 15 7.18 11.64 -24.71
CA ARG A 15 5.84 11.08 -24.44
C ARG A 15 5.82 9.56 -24.25
N VAL A 16 6.95 8.97 -23.89
CA VAL A 16 7.07 7.53 -23.61
C VAL A 16 6.29 7.22 -22.35
N ARG A 17 5.41 6.20 -22.43
CA ARG A 17 4.61 5.75 -21.30
C ARG A 17 5.51 5.20 -20.18
N ASN A 18 5.18 5.51 -18.92
CA ASN A 18 5.99 5.10 -17.75
C ASN A 18 6.23 3.59 -17.67
N GLU A 19 5.23 2.79 -18.07
CA GLU A 19 5.32 1.32 -18.13
C GLU A 19 6.44 0.86 -19.08
N ARG A 20 6.59 1.49 -20.25
CA ARG A 20 7.69 1.17 -21.18
C ARG A 20 9.06 1.43 -20.58
N ILE A 21 9.22 2.53 -19.84
CA ILE A 21 10.48 2.85 -19.14
C ILE A 21 10.75 1.83 -18.03
N GLN A 22 9.71 1.43 -17.28
CA GLN A 22 9.86 0.41 -16.23
C GLN A 22 10.26 -0.94 -16.81
N ASN A 23 9.62 -1.37 -17.91
CA ASN A 23 9.96 -2.60 -18.62
C ASN A 23 11.39 -2.56 -19.16
N PHE A 24 11.78 -1.45 -19.79
CA PHE A 24 13.15 -1.24 -20.30
C PHE A 24 14.19 -1.32 -19.18
N MET A 25 13.88 -0.78 -18.01
CA MET A 25 14.78 -0.79 -16.84
C MET A 25 14.68 -2.09 -16.02
N GLY A 26 13.88 -3.08 -16.44
CA GLY A 26 13.72 -4.35 -15.72
C GLY A 26 13.09 -4.20 -14.32
N VAL A 27 12.29 -3.15 -14.10
CA VAL A 27 11.65 -2.89 -12.80
C VAL A 27 10.52 -3.89 -12.57
N LYS A 28 10.77 -4.89 -11.72
CA LYS A 28 9.82 -5.98 -11.43
C LYS A 28 8.65 -5.58 -10.54
N HIS A 29 8.82 -4.60 -9.65
CA HIS A 29 7.76 -4.15 -8.74
C HIS A 29 7.66 -2.63 -8.73
N ARG A 30 6.43 -2.12 -8.74
CA ARG A 30 6.23 -0.67 -8.61
C ARG A 30 6.43 -0.28 -7.15
N LYS A 31 7.11 0.84 -6.90
CA LYS A 31 7.25 1.39 -5.53
C LYS A 31 5.91 1.54 -4.79
N SER A 32 4.82 1.78 -5.53
CA SER A 32 3.47 1.83 -4.96
C SER A 32 3.03 0.50 -4.36
N GLU A 33 3.39 -0.64 -4.95
CA GLU A 33 3.07 -1.97 -4.44
C GLU A 33 3.86 -2.26 -3.15
N ASP A 34 5.15 -1.87 -3.11
CA ASP A 34 5.96 -1.99 -1.89
C ASP A 34 5.36 -1.18 -0.73
N ILE A 35 4.87 0.03 -1.02
CA ILE A 35 4.18 0.87 -0.03
C ILE A 35 2.93 0.15 0.50
N LYS A 36 2.09 -0.40 -0.38
CA LYS A 36 0.88 -1.13 0.01
C LYS A 36 1.20 -2.35 0.87
N ILE A 37 2.22 -3.12 0.48
CA ILE A 37 2.72 -4.27 1.23
C ILE A 37 3.15 -3.85 2.64
N ASN A 38 3.90 -2.76 2.76
CA ASN A 38 4.36 -2.27 4.05
C ASN A 38 3.21 -1.73 4.92
N GLN A 39 2.23 -1.08 4.30
CA GLN A 39 1.01 -0.62 4.96
C GLN A 39 0.21 -1.80 5.53
N LEU A 40 0.03 -2.90 4.78
CA LEU A 40 -0.63 -4.12 5.26
C LEU A 40 0.17 -4.82 6.38
N LYS A 41 1.49 -4.88 6.28
CA LYS A 41 2.34 -5.42 7.37
C LYS A 41 2.14 -4.62 8.66
N TRP A 42 2.16 -3.30 8.57
CA TRP A 42 1.93 -2.41 9.72
C TRP A 42 0.51 -2.57 10.26
N TYR A 43 -0.51 -2.64 9.39
CA TYR A 43 -1.90 -2.87 9.79
C TYR A 43 -2.05 -4.13 10.65
N GLY A 44 -1.59 -5.28 10.16
CA GLY A 44 -1.67 -6.53 10.93
C GLY A 44 -0.85 -6.48 12.21
N HIS A 45 0.29 -5.77 12.22
CA HIS A 45 1.07 -5.57 13.44
C HIS A 45 0.29 -4.79 14.49
N VAL A 46 -0.32 -3.66 14.12
CA VAL A 46 -1.13 -2.84 15.01
C VAL A 46 -2.38 -3.59 15.45
N GLN A 47 -3.04 -4.33 14.56
CA GLN A 47 -4.23 -5.11 14.92
C GLN A 47 -3.96 -6.16 16.01
N ARG A 48 -2.76 -6.76 16.04
CA ARG A 48 -2.35 -7.70 17.09
C ARG A 48 -1.83 -7.03 18.37
N MET A 49 -1.68 -5.71 18.40
CA MET A 49 -1.34 -5.02 19.64
C MET A 49 -2.52 -5.04 20.61
N GLU A 50 -2.21 -4.96 21.90
CA GLU A 50 -3.20 -4.78 22.95
C GLU A 50 -4.03 -3.49 22.74
N GLU A 51 -5.32 -3.54 23.09
CA GLU A 51 -6.26 -2.42 22.87
C GLU A 51 -5.88 -1.15 23.65
N SER A 52 -5.14 -1.27 24.74
CA SER A 52 -4.67 -0.12 25.54
C SER A 52 -3.65 0.74 24.79
N ARG A 53 -2.96 0.18 23.78
CA ARG A 53 -1.85 0.81 23.05
C ARG A 53 -2.35 1.95 22.16
N ILE A 54 -1.65 3.09 22.21
CA ILE A 54 -1.97 4.30 21.45
C ILE A 54 -2.13 4.03 19.94
N PRO A 55 -1.26 3.27 19.25
CA PRO A 55 -1.43 3.00 17.82
C PRO A 55 -2.75 2.29 17.47
N LYS A 56 -3.17 1.32 18.30
CA LYS A 56 -4.42 0.59 18.13
C LYS A 56 -5.63 1.51 18.34
N LYS A 57 -5.59 2.32 19.40
CA LYS A 57 -6.62 3.35 19.67
C LYS A 57 -6.75 4.35 18.51
N ILE A 58 -5.64 4.89 18.02
CA ILE A 58 -5.64 5.83 16.89
C ILE A 58 -6.16 5.17 15.62
N LEU A 59 -5.76 3.91 15.36
CA LEU A 59 -6.23 3.16 14.21
C LEU A 59 -7.77 2.99 14.25
N ASN A 60 -8.34 2.69 15.41
CA ASN A 60 -9.78 2.51 15.64
C ASN A 60 -10.55 3.84 15.73
N TRP A 61 -9.87 4.93 16.06
CA TRP A 61 -10.49 6.24 16.23
C TRP A 61 -10.96 6.83 14.89
N THR A 62 -12.25 7.16 14.83
CA THR A 62 -12.85 7.88 13.70
C THR A 62 -13.12 9.33 14.11
N PRO A 63 -12.39 10.32 13.54
CA PRO A 63 -12.59 11.72 13.89
C PRO A 63 -13.98 12.19 13.45
N GLN A 64 -14.70 12.83 14.36
CA GLN A 64 -16.03 13.39 14.13
C GLN A 64 -15.95 14.69 13.31
N GLY A 65 -16.97 14.94 12.49
CA GLY A 65 -17.13 16.19 11.73
C GLY A 65 -16.79 16.11 10.23
N LYS A 66 -17.05 17.22 9.53
CA LYS A 66 -16.89 17.31 8.07
C LYS A 66 -15.42 17.52 7.69
N ARG A 67 -14.94 16.76 6.71
CA ARG A 67 -13.60 16.96 6.14
C ARG A 67 -13.53 18.31 5.43
N LYS A 68 -12.53 19.14 5.78
CA LYS A 68 -12.24 20.40 5.08
C LYS A 68 -11.80 20.15 3.62
N ARG A 69 -12.03 21.13 2.76
CA ARG A 69 -11.59 21.11 1.35
C ARG A 69 -10.06 20.98 1.28
N GLY A 70 -9.56 20.20 0.31
CA GLY A 70 -8.13 19.95 0.11
C GLY A 70 -7.58 18.70 0.82
N ARG A 71 -8.32 18.11 1.77
CA ARG A 71 -7.92 16.83 2.38
C ARG A 71 -8.09 15.68 1.37
N PRO A 72 -7.19 14.68 1.36
CA PRO A 72 -7.41 13.47 0.58
C PRO A 72 -8.79 12.86 0.82
N ARG A 73 -9.45 12.45 -0.26
CA ARG A 73 -10.80 11.87 -0.21
C ARG A 73 -10.83 10.55 0.57
N TRP A 74 -9.75 9.77 0.47
CA TRP A 74 -9.59 8.48 1.13
C TRP A 74 -8.83 8.63 2.44
N SER A 75 -9.33 7.98 3.50
CA SER A 75 -8.57 7.83 4.75
C SER A 75 -7.52 6.74 4.60
N TRP A 76 -6.53 6.73 5.50
CA TRP A 76 -5.53 5.67 5.53
C TRP A 76 -6.18 4.29 5.70
N ARG A 77 -7.13 4.16 6.65
CA ARG A 77 -7.93 2.94 6.85
C ARG A 77 -8.70 2.54 5.59
N GLY A 78 -9.39 3.47 4.94
CA GLY A 78 -10.12 3.17 3.69
C GLY A 78 -9.19 2.72 2.54
N GLY A 79 -7.93 3.18 2.54
CA GLY A 79 -6.91 2.67 1.62
C GLY A 79 -6.54 1.22 1.92
N ILE A 80 -6.31 0.88 3.20
CA ILE A 80 -6.08 -0.50 3.65
C ILE A 80 -7.25 -1.41 3.29
N ASP A 81 -8.48 -1.02 3.62
CA ASP A 81 -9.67 -1.83 3.36
C ASP A 81 -9.83 -2.10 1.85
N GLY A 82 -9.54 -1.08 1.03
CA GLY A 82 -9.50 -1.21 -0.42
C GLY A 82 -8.39 -2.17 -0.91
N ASP A 83 -7.21 -2.12 -0.29
CA ASP A 83 -6.11 -3.01 -0.63
C ASP A 83 -6.38 -4.45 -0.18
N ILE A 84 -6.95 -4.68 1.01
CA ILE A 84 -7.40 -5.99 1.51
C ILE A 84 -8.40 -6.59 0.52
N ARG A 85 -9.44 -5.82 0.16
CA ARG A 85 -10.47 -6.24 -0.81
C ARG A 85 -9.90 -6.55 -2.19
N THR A 86 -9.05 -5.68 -2.72
CA THR A 86 -8.40 -5.88 -4.03
C THR A 86 -7.47 -7.11 -4.01
N GLY A 87 -6.87 -7.39 -2.85
CA GLY A 87 -6.00 -8.55 -2.67
C GLY A 87 -6.72 -9.85 -2.37
N GLY A 88 -8.05 -9.85 -2.17
CA GLY A 88 -8.79 -11.03 -1.73
C GLY A 88 -8.34 -11.57 -0.37
N ILE A 89 -7.75 -10.73 0.47
CA ILE A 89 -7.24 -11.14 1.78
C ILE A 89 -8.43 -11.13 2.74
N ASP A 90 -8.67 -12.23 3.45
CA ASP A 90 -9.60 -12.21 4.58
C ASP A 90 -9.03 -11.31 5.70
N GLU A 91 -9.82 -10.33 6.13
CA GLU A 91 -9.40 -9.37 7.13
C GLU A 91 -9.02 -10.07 8.44
N ASN A 92 -9.74 -11.13 8.83
CA ASN A 92 -9.50 -11.81 10.11
C ASN A 92 -8.18 -12.60 10.14
N LEU A 93 -7.49 -12.78 9.00
CA LEU A 93 -6.18 -13.42 8.95
C LEU A 93 -5.10 -12.65 9.73
N TRP A 94 -5.33 -11.39 10.11
CA TRP A 94 -4.34 -10.67 10.93
C TRP A 94 -4.10 -11.35 12.30
N THR A 95 -5.02 -12.18 12.79
CA THR A 95 -4.84 -12.89 14.07
C THR A 95 -3.70 -13.92 13.98
N ASP A 96 -3.57 -14.60 12.84
CA ASP A 96 -2.44 -15.49 12.54
C ASP A 96 -1.32 -14.70 11.82
N ARG A 97 -0.20 -14.52 12.51
CA ARG A 97 0.95 -13.77 11.98
C ARG A 97 1.53 -14.40 10.72
N ASP A 98 1.58 -15.72 10.63
CA ASP A 98 2.26 -16.42 9.56
C ASP A 98 1.39 -16.53 8.31
N GLN A 99 0.09 -16.78 8.49
CA GLN A 99 -0.88 -16.69 7.39
C GLN A 99 -0.97 -15.25 6.84
N TRP A 100 -1.00 -14.23 7.70
CA TRP A 100 -0.96 -12.83 7.27
C TRP A 100 0.28 -12.51 6.43
N LYS A 101 1.45 -12.99 6.84
CA LYS A 101 2.69 -12.82 6.06
C LYS A 101 2.65 -13.57 4.74
N LEU A 102 2.05 -14.76 4.71
CA LEU A 102 1.94 -15.58 3.51
C LEU A 102 1.08 -14.89 2.45
N GLU A 103 -0.10 -14.39 2.82
CA GLU A 103 -0.99 -13.68 1.90
C GLU A 103 -0.35 -12.40 1.33
N ILE A 104 0.31 -11.62 2.19
CA ILE A 104 1.06 -10.44 1.73
C ILE A 104 2.21 -10.83 0.78
N LYS A 105 2.89 -11.96 1.02
CA LYS A 105 3.95 -12.47 0.14
C LYS A 105 3.39 -13.01 -1.18
N ARG A 106 2.24 -13.68 -1.19
CA ARG A 106 1.57 -14.16 -2.41
C ARG A 106 1.32 -12.99 -3.36
N ARG A 107 0.82 -11.87 -2.84
CA ARG A 107 0.63 -10.62 -3.58
C ARG A 107 1.92 -10.05 -4.20
N ARG A 108 3.08 -10.30 -3.59
CA ARG A 108 4.38 -9.88 -4.14
C ARG A 108 4.80 -10.75 -5.35
N ARG A 109 4.27 -11.97 -5.49
CA ARG A 109 4.66 -12.92 -6.55
C ARG A 109 3.71 -12.93 -7.75
N THR A 110 2.45 -12.52 -7.57
CA THR A 110 1.42 -12.51 -8.63
C THR A 110 1.34 -11.22 -9.43
N LEU A 111 2.24 -10.25 -9.17
CA LEU A 111 2.40 -8.99 -9.90
C LEU A 111 3.80 -8.92 -10.52
#